data_AF-A0A563VPN3-F1
#
_entry.id   AF-A0A563VPN3-F1
#
_cell.length_a   1.000
_cell.length_b   1.000
_cell.length_c   1.000
_cell.angle_alpha   90.00
_cell.angle_beta   90.00
_cell.angle_gamma   90.00
#
_symmetry.space_group_name_H-M   'P 1'
#
loop_
_entity.id
_entity.type
_entity.pdbx_description
1 polymer ?
#
loop_
_entity_poly.entity_id
_entity_poly.type
_entity_poly.pdbx_seq_one_letter_code
_entity_poly.pdbx_strand_id
1 'polypeptide(L)'
;MKLAPLCFRERYTQNNNYLIFELMSLKKMTTLFLICLLAATNSGAVLAETPEEWVRLGGRVHGGFGSYIALGIRIGLDAMKRLDAQPRDLKVTYQEGQNSPCPCVVDGIMIATVATPGQNSLQVLPSSQDSNILGIAKIEHQKTGKSLRYIIPSSTRSLLARWNQDLNERQRYDAVMNAQARSLFNVTAKP
;
A
#
# COMPACT_ATOMS: atom_id res chain seq x y z
N MET A 1 -21.51 -91.38 44.34
CA MET A 1 -22.69 -91.68 43.52
C MET A 1 -23.61 -90.46 43.53
N LYS A 2 -24.11 -90.06 42.35
CA LYS A 2 -25.00 -88.92 42.01
C LYS A 2 -24.36 -87.53 41.74
N LEU A 3 -24.77 -87.01 40.58
CA LEU A 3 -24.45 -85.76 39.89
C LEU A 3 -25.59 -84.72 40.06
N ALA A 4 -25.24 -83.46 39.74
CA ALA A 4 -26.06 -82.33 39.25
C ALA A 4 -26.67 -81.34 40.28
N PRO A 5 -27.01 -80.06 39.93
CA PRO A 5 -26.57 -79.19 38.79
C PRO A 5 -26.27 -77.71 39.15
N LEU A 6 -25.90 -76.96 38.09
CA LEU A 6 -25.64 -75.52 37.87
C LEU A 6 -26.63 -74.48 38.48
N CYS A 7 -26.15 -73.25 38.75
CA CYS A 7 -26.75 -71.95 38.31
C CYS A 7 -25.83 -70.77 38.72
N PHE A 8 -25.03 -70.19 37.82
CA PHE A 8 -25.28 -68.99 37.00
C PHE A 8 -25.49 -67.67 37.76
N ARG A 9 -24.71 -66.68 37.33
CA ARG A 9 -24.38 -65.38 37.94
C ARG A 9 -25.01 -64.28 37.08
N GLU A 10 -25.79 -63.39 37.68
CA GLU A 10 -26.33 -62.14 37.10
C GLU A 10 -26.59 -61.16 38.25
N ARG A 11 -26.57 -59.82 38.14
CA ARG A 11 -26.21 -58.84 37.10
C ARG A 11 -26.27 -57.43 37.76
N TYR A 12 -25.56 -56.47 37.16
CA TYR A 12 -25.89 -55.04 36.99
C TYR A 12 -25.88 -54.10 38.23
N THR A 13 -25.35 -52.87 38.14
CA THR A 13 -25.75 -51.80 37.20
C THR A 13 -24.62 -50.87 36.70
N GLN A 14 -24.75 -50.50 35.41
CA GLN A 14 -24.09 -49.43 34.64
C GLN A 14 -24.31 -48.02 35.20
N ASN A 15 -23.33 -47.12 35.01
CA ASN A 15 -23.49 -45.67 35.23
C ASN A 15 -23.07 -44.88 33.97
N ASN A 16 -24.00 -44.09 33.45
CA ASN A 16 -24.06 -43.54 32.08
C ASN A 16 -23.55 -42.09 31.94
N ASN A 17 -22.72 -41.60 32.87
CA ASN A 17 -22.44 -40.15 32.97
C ASN A 17 -21.20 -39.66 32.20
N TYR A 18 -20.40 -40.55 31.63
CA TYR A 18 -19.16 -40.15 30.94
C TYR A 18 -19.35 -39.71 29.48
N LEU A 19 -20.39 -40.20 28.79
CA LEU A 19 -20.57 -39.89 27.36
C LEU A 19 -21.09 -38.46 27.08
N ILE A 20 -21.86 -37.88 28.01
CA ILE A 20 -22.49 -36.56 27.80
C ILE A 20 -21.48 -35.42 27.93
N PHE A 21 -20.48 -35.57 28.81
CA PHE A 21 -19.43 -34.55 29.01
C PHE A 21 -18.47 -34.42 27.81
N GLU A 22 -18.11 -35.52 27.16
CA GLU A 22 -17.24 -35.48 25.96
C GLU A 22 -17.91 -34.83 24.75
N LEU A 23 -19.19 -35.14 24.51
CA LEU A 23 -19.97 -34.57 23.40
C LEU A 23 -20.21 -33.06 23.52
N MET A 24 -20.30 -32.53 24.75
CA MET A 24 -20.44 -31.07 24.99
C MET A 24 -19.12 -30.31 24.81
N SER A 25 -17.97 -30.96 25.06
CA SER A 25 -16.64 -30.37 24.88
C SER A 25 -16.26 -30.23 23.41
N LEU A 26 -16.54 -31.27 22.61
CA LEU A 26 -16.21 -31.28 21.17
C LEU A 26 -17.01 -30.25 20.37
N LYS A 27 -18.29 -30.07 20.69
CA LYS A 27 -19.15 -29.06 20.03
C LYS A 27 -18.66 -27.63 20.30
N LYS A 28 -18.28 -27.31 21.54
CA LYS A 28 -17.73 -25.98 21.89
C LYS A 28 -16.40 -25.70 21.20
N MET A 29 -15.53 -26.71 21.08
CA MET A 29 -14.26 -26.60 20.36
C MET A 29 -14.45 -26.35 18.85
N THR A 30 -15.41 -27.05 18.22
CA THR A 30 -15.71 -26.83 16.79
C THR A 30 -16.34 -25.47 16.51
N THR A 31 -17.19 -24.95 17.41
CA THR A 31 -17.78 -23.62 17.25
C THR A 31 -16.74 -22.51 17.44
N LEU A 32 -15.79 -22.67 18.38
CA LEU A 32 -14.70 -21.71 18.59
C LEU A 32 -13.74 -21.64 17.38
N PHE A 33 -13.43 -22.80 16.78
CA PHE A 33 -12.58 -22.88 15.60
C PHE A 33 -13.22 -22.20 14.38
N LEU A 34 -14.54 -22.33 14.19
CA LEU A 34 -15.26 -21.69 13.10
C LEU A 34 -15.32 -20.15 13.25
N ILE A 35 -15.44 -19.66 14.49
CA ILE A 35 -15.41 -18.21 14.80
C ILE A 35 -14.00 -17.63 14.56
N CYS A 36 -12.94 -18.34 14.93
CA CYS A 36 -11.57 -17.92 14.61
C CYS A 36 -11.28 -17.95 13.10
N LEU A 37 -11.84 -18.89 12.34
CA LEU A 37 -11.67 -18.95 10.89
C LEU A 37 -12.39 -17.80 10.16
N LEU A 38 -13.55 -17.36 10.68
CA LEU A 38 -14.29 -16.20 10.16
C LEU A 38 -13.65 -14.86 10.56
N ALA A 39 -12.93 -14.80 11.67
CA ALA A 39 -12.18 -13.60 12.07
C ALA A 39 -10.86 -13.41 11.30
N ALA A 40 -10.33 -14.47 10.69
CA ALA A 40 -9.06 -14.46 9.96
C ALA A 40 -9.14 -13.91 8.53
N THR A 41 -10.33 -13.60 8.01
CA THR A 41 -10.49 -13.07 6.64
C THR A 41 -10.53 -11.55 6.56
N ASN A 42 -10.36 -10.82 7.66
CA ASN A 42 -10.03 -9.40 7.62
C ASN A 42 -8.54 -9.21 7.33
N SER A 43 -8.08 -9.73 6.19
CA SER A 43 -7.02 -9.06 5.44
C SER A 43 -7.64 -7.78 4.93
N GLY A 44 -7.75 -6.78 5.81
CA GLY A 44 -8.21 -5.46 5.42
C GLY A 44 -7.32 -5.02 4.27
N ALA A 45 -7.91 -4.96 3.07
CA ALA A 45 -7.29 -4.23 1.98
C ALA A 45 -6.97 -2.86 2.57
N VAL A 46 -5.68 -2.54 2.68
CA VAL A 46 -5.24 -1.20 3.07
C VAL A 46 -5.87 -0.30 2.03
N LEU A 47 -6.97 0.36 2.40
CA LEU A 47 -7.70 1.23 1.50
C LEU A 47 -6.70 2.31 1.07
N ALA A 48 -6.50 2.45 -0.23
CA ALA A 48 -5.76 3.58 -0.75
C ALA A 48 -6.41 4.86 -0.20
N GLU A 49 -5.60 5.78 0.30
CA GLU A 49 -6.10 7.05 0.86
C GLU A 49 -7.08 7.70 -0.13
N THR A 50 -8.18 8.24 0.39
CA THR A 50 -9.12 9.05 -0.38
C THR A 50 -8.44 10.33 -0.90
N PRO A 51 -9.00 10.98 -1.94
CA PRO A 51 -8.48 12.27 -2.41
C PRO A 51 -8.31 13.32 -1.30
N GLU A 52 -9.27 13.42 -0.38
CA GLU A 52 -9.23 14.35 0.75
C GLU A 52 -8.13 13.98 1.76
N GLU A 53 -7.92 12.69 2.00
CA GLU A 53 -6.83 12.20 2.86
C GLU A 53 -5.46 12.47 2.23
N TRP A 54 -5.32 12.27 0.91
CA TRP A 54 -4.09 12.64 0.19
C TRP A 54 -3.76 14.13 0.30
N VAL A 55 -4.76 14.99 0.12
CA VAL A 55 -4.60 16.45 0.26
C VAL A 55 -4.16 16.80 1.67
N ARG A 56 -4.85 16.26 2.68
CA ARG A 56 -4.55 16.52 4.09
C ARG A 56 -3.16 16.00 4.49
N LEU A 57 -2.82 14.78 4.10
CA LEU A 57 -1.53 14.16 4.40
C LEU A 57 -0.39 14.91 3.71
N GLY A 58 -0.52 15.17 2.41
CA GLY A 58 0.48 15.91 1.64
C GLY A 58 0.70 17.31 2.19
N GLY A 59 -0.39 18.03 2.51
CA GLY A 59 -0.32 19.34 3.13
C GLY A 59 0.39 19.32 4.49
N ARG A 60 0.08 18.33 5.35
CA ARG A 60 0.71 18.19 6.67
C ARG A 60 2.19 17.83 6.61
N VAL A 61 2.59 16.95 5.68
CA VAL A 61 3.99 16.51 5.53
C VAL A 61 4.85 17.62 4.92
N HIS A 62 4.32 18.35 3.93
CA HIS A 62 5.07 19.36 3.19
C HIS A 62 4.98 20.78 3.78
N GLY A 63 3.87 21.11 4.44
CA GLY A 63 3.55 22.48 4.89
C GLY A 63 2.54 23.22 4.00
N GLY A 64 1.93 22.55 3.03
CA GLY A 64 0.87 23.05 2.15
C GLY A 64 0.65 22.10 0.96
N PHE A 65 -0.53 22.11 0.33
CA PHE A 65 -0.82 21.18 -0.76
C PHE A 65 -0.79 21.84 -2.16
N GLY A 66 0.31 21.61 -2.88
CA GLY A 66 0.51 22.07 -4.26
C GLY A 66 0.36 20.97 -5.31
N SER A 67 0.19 21.37 -6.58
CA SER A 67 0.08 20.47 -7.73
C SER A 67 1.34 19.60 -7.95
N TYR A 68 2.51 20.05 -7.51
CA TYR A 68 3.75 19.25 -7.53
C TYR A 68 3.65 18.03 -6.60
N ILE A 69 3.04 18.17 -5.43
CA ILE A 69 2.82 17.05 -4.49
C ILE A 69 1.83 16.07 -5.11
N ALA A 70 0.72 16.57 -5.64
CA ALA A 70 -0.25 15.73 -6.35
C ALA A 70 0.40 14.96 -7.51
N LEU A 71 1.34 15.58 -8.24
CA LEU A 71 2.09 14.91 -9.30
C LEU A 71 2.96 13.78 -8.73
N GLY A 72 3.63 14.03 -7.62
CA GLY A 72 4.39 13.02 -6.90
C GLY A 72 3.54 11.83 -6.45
N ILE A 73 2.37 12.09 -5.87
CA ILE A 73 1.42 11.05 -5.47
C ILE A 73 1.01 10.21 -6.69
N ARG A 74 0.66 10.87 -7.80
CA ARG A 74 0.29 10.19 -9.05
C ARG A 74 1.40 9.27 -9.56
N ILE A 75 2.65 9.75 -9.56
CA ILE A 75 3.82 8.97 -9.97
C ILE A 75 4.02 7.77 -9.03
N GLY A 76 3.94 7.99 -7.72
CA GLY A 76 4.10 6.94 -6.72
C GLY A 76 3.04 5.84 -6.85
N LEU A 77 1.76 6.22 -6.98
CA LEU A 77 0.65 5.27 -7.15
C LEU A 77 0.75 4.50 -8.47
N ASP A 78 1.13 5.16 -9.58
CA ASP A 78 1.38 4.50 -10.87
C ASP A 78 2.52 3.48 -10.76
N ALA A 79 3.60 3.82 -10.05
CA ALA A 79 4.73 2.92 -9.83
C ALA A 79 4.37 1.71 -8.97
N MET A 80 3.68 1.94 -7.84
CA MET A 80 3.18 0.86 -6.98
C MET A 80 2.35 -0.14 -7.78
N LYS A 81 1.44 0.35 -8.62
CA LYS A 81 0.59 -0.49 -9.47
C LYS A 81 1.37 -1.26 -10.54
N ARG A 82 2.25 -0.59 -11.30
CA ARG A 82 2.98 -1.21 -12.41
C ARG A 82 4.04 -2.21 -11.98
N LEU A 83 4.61 -2.01 -10.79
CA LEU A 83 5.61 -2.91 -10.21
C LEU A 83 5.00 -3.99 -9.32
N ASP A 84 3.67 -4.00 -9.14
CA ASP A 84 2.95 -4.89 -8.21
C ASP A 84 3.57 -4.87 -6.80
N ALA A 85 3.91 -3.66 -6.33
CA ALA A 85 4.68 -3.46 -5.13
C ALA A 85 3.79 -3.28 -3.90
N GLN A 86 4.23 -3.81 -2.76
CA GLN A 86 3.63 -3.53 -1.45
C GLN A 86 4.34 -2.33 -0.79
N PRO A 87 3.75 -1.73 0.27
CA PRO A 87 4.42 -0.69 1.03
C PRO A 87 5.83 -1.14 1.44
N ARG A 88 6.82 -0.26 1.23
CA ARG A 88 8.26 -0.49 1.49
C ARG A 88 8.98 -1.45 0.54
N ASP A 89 8.34 -1.98 -0.49
CA ASP A 89 9.06 -2.76 -1.52
C ASP A 89 9.89 -1.87 -2.45
N LEU A 90 9.58 -0.57 -2.52
CA LEU A 90 10.18 0.34 -3.50
C LEU A 90 11.37 1.12 -2.93
N LYS A 91 12.38 1.30 -3.78
CA LYS A 91 13.47 2.26 -3.63
C LYS A 91 13.31 3.38 -4.65
N VAL A 92 13.45 4.62 -4.21
CA VAL A 92 13.21 5.82 -4.99
C VAL A 92 14.50 6.64 -5.05
N THR A 93 14.89 7.05 -6.25
CA THR A 93 15.79 8.19 -6.41
C THR A 93 15.10 9.30 -7.19
N TYR A 94 15.24 10.53 -6.72
CA TYR A 94 14.71 11.70 -7.38
C TYR A 94 15.84 12.66 -7.72
N GLN A 95 15.86 13.14 -8.96
CA GLN A 95 16.79 14.17 -9.41
C GLN A 95 16.01 15.34 -9.97
N GLU A 96 16.26 16.52 -9.43
CA GLU A 96 15.61 17.74 -9.87
C GLU A 96 16.27 18.32 -11.14
N GLY A 97 15.49 18.95 -12.02
CA GLY A 97 16.03 19.71 -13.16
C GLY A 97 16.55 21.09 -12.75
N GLN A 98 17.51 21.64 -13.50
CA GLN A 98 18.19 22.90 -13.19
C GLN A 98 17.22 24.07 -12.91
N ASN A 99 16.12 24.13 -13.64
CA ASN A 99 15.15 25.22 -13.60
C ASN A 99 13.90 24.89 -12.78
N SER A 100 13.93 23.82 -12.00
CA SER A 100 12.82 23.47 -11.12
C SER A 100 12.84 24.36 -9.87
N PRO A 101 11.68 24.86 -9.40
CA PRO A 101 11.63 25.78 -8.26
C PRO A 101 11.89 25.09 -6.90
N CYS A 102 11.53 23.82 -6.78
CA CYS A 102 11.70 23.00 -5.57
C CYS A 102 11.46 21.52 -5.90
N PRO A 103 12.09 20.58 -5.18
CA PRO A 103 11.91 19.15 -5.42
C PRO A 103 10.59 18.63 -4.82
N CYS A 104 9.56 19.46 -4.70
CA CYS A 104 8.29 19.19 -4.02
C CYS A 104 7.54 17.94 -4.53
N VAL A 105 7.85 17.47 -5.74
CA VAL A 105 7.35 16.20 -6.29
C VAL A 105 7.78 15.01 -5.44
N VAL A 106 8.99 15.06 -4.86
CA VAL A 106 9.53 13.94 -4.08
C VAL A 106 8.70 13.63 -2.84
N ASP A 107 8.10 14.65 -2.22
CA ASP A 107 7.27 14.47 -1.04
C ASP A 107 5.98 13.71 -1.36
N GLY A 108 5.39 13.97 -2.54
CA GLY A 108 4.25 13.21 -3.04
C GLY A 108 4.60 11.75 -3.32
N ILE A 109 5.77 11.49 -3.93
CA ILE A 109 6.25 10.12 -4.18
C ILE A 109 6.49 9.40 -2.86
N MET A 110 7.11 10.08 -1.90
CA MET A 110 7.39 9.56 -0.56
C MET A 110 6.12 9.07 0.12
N ILE A 111 5.07 9.88 0.19
CA ILE A 111 3.83 9.49 0.88
C ILE A 111 3.05 8.40 0.15
N ALA A 112 3.11 8.36 -1.19
CA ALA A 112 2.42 7.34 -1.98
C ALA A 112 3.12 5.96 -1.95
N THR A 113 4.44 5.94 -1.84
CA THR A 113 5.25 4.70 -1.88
C THR A 113 5.72 4.25 -0.50
N VAL A 114 5.55 5.11 0.51
CA VAL A 114 6.17 5.05 1.84
C VAL A 114 7.70 4.88 1.83
N ALA A 115 8.37 5.16 0.70
CA ALA A 115 9.82 5.18 0.60
C ALA A 115 10.34 6.50 1.18
N THR A 116 11.19 6.45 2.21
CA THR A 116 11.60 7.65 2.97
C THR A 116 13.11 7.74 3.12
N PRO A 117 13.67 8.95 3.30
CA PRO A 117 15.09 9.11 3.63
C PRO A 117 15.50 8.37 4.90
N GLY A 118 14.64 8.38 5.94
CA GLY A 118 14.89 7.70 7.21
C GLY A 118 14.96 6.17 7.10
N GLN A 119 14.29 5.58 6.10
CA GLN A 119 14.39 4.16 5.77
C GLN A 119 15.51 3.85 4.77
N ASN A 120 16.26 4.86 4.33
CA ASN A 120 17.25 4.76 3.25
C ASN A 120 16.68 4.18 1.93
N SER A 121 15.36 4.28 1.75
CA SER A 121 14.64 3.83 0.56
C SER A 121 14.29 4.98 -0.37
N LEU A 122 14.54 6.23 0.03
CA LEU A 122 14.43 7.41 -0.83
C LEU A 122 15.69 8.27 -0.76
N GLN A 123 16.21 8.68 -1.91
CA GLN A 123 17.32 9.62 -2.02
C GLN A 123 17.02 10.72 -3.04
N VAL A 124 17.26 11.98 -2.64
CA VAL A 124 17.31 13.11 -3.57
C VAL A 124 18.75 13.29 -4.01
N LEU A 125 18.98 13.25 -5.32
CA LEU A 125 20.29 13.42 -5.96
C LEU A 125 20.56 14.91 -6.25
N PRO A 126 21.83 15.31 -6.42
CA PRO A 126 22.16 16.64 -6.92
C PRO A 126 21.45 16.95 -8.23
N SER A 127 21.01 18.20 -8.40
CA SER A 127 20.23 18.62 -9.57
C SER A 127 20.95 18.34 -10.88
N SER A 128 20.17 17.94 -11.89
CA SER A 128 20.63 17.80 -13.26
C SER A 128 20.87 19.16 -13.90
N GLN A 129 21.86 19.24 -14.79
CA GLN A 129 22.08 20.41 -15.66
C GLN A 129 21.15 20.43 -16.88
N ASP A 130 20.28 19.43 -17.03
CA ASP A 130 19.31 19.38 -18.12
C ASP A 130 18.13 20.34 -17.84
N SER A 131 18.03 21.38 -18.67
CA SER A 131 16.98 22.39 -18.60
C SER A 131 15.65 21.94 -19.24
N ASN A 132 15.62 20.79 -19.94
CA ASN A 132 14.43 20.24 -20.58
C ASN A 132 13.57 19.40 -19.64
N ILE A 133 14.06 19.15 -18.42
CA ILE A 133 13.34 18.41 -17.39
C ILE A 133 13.01 19.31 -16.20
N LEU A 134 11.88 19.02 -15.59
CA LEU A 134 11.52 19.48 -14.25
C LEU A 134 12.09 18.52 -13.20
N GLY A 135 12.10 17.21 -13.50
CA GLY A 135 12.70 16.21 -12.63
C GLY A 135 12.65 14.80 -13.22
N ILE A 136 13.41 13.90 -12.60
CA ILE A 136 13.45 12.48 -12.91
C ILE A 136 13.22 11.69 -11.63
N ALA A 137 12.24 10.78 -11.63
CA ALA A 137 12.10 9.78 -10.58
C ALA A 137 12.48 8.41 -11.14
N LYS A 138 13.46 7.74 -10.54
CA LYS A 138 13.69 6.30 -10.74
C LYS A 138 13.10 5.56 -9.55
N ILE A 139 12.22 4.61 -9.82
CA ILE A 139 11.53 3.82 -8.80
C ILE A 139 11.78 2.34 -9.11
N GLU A 140 12.37 1.63 -8.16
CA GLU A 140 12.85 0.25 -8.33
C GLU A 140 12.24 -0.66 -7.27
N HIS A 141 11.75 -1.82 -7.69
CA HIS A 141 11.27 -2.85 -6.78
C HIS A 141 12.47 -3.61 -6.21
N GLN A 142 12.74 -3.46 -4.91
CA GLN A 142 13.97 -3.94 -4.28
C GLN A 142 14.20 -5.45 -4.41
N LYS A 143 13.14 -6.26 -4.37
CA LYS A 143 13.25 -7.73 -4.50
C LYS A 143 13.43 -8.22 -5.93
N THR A 144 12.87 -7.53 -6.92
CA THR A 144 12.83 -8.03 -8.31
C THR A 144 13.81 -7.32 -9.24
N GLY A 145 14.33 -6.15 -8.84
CA GLY A 145 15.22 -5.32 -9.65
C GLY A 145 14.51 -4.51 -10.75
N LYS A 146 13.25 -4.87 -11.07
CA LYS A 146 12.43 -4.14 -12.05
C LYS A 146 12.32 -2.68 -11.66
N SER A 147 12.47 -1.78 -12.63
CA SER A 147 12.41 -0.35 -12.37
C SER A 147 11.64 0.43 -13.41
N LEU A 148 11.11 1.57 -12.97
CA LEU A 148 10.46 2.57 -13.79
C LEU A 148 11.24 3.88 -13.69
N ARG A 149 11.38 4.56 -14.82
CA ARG A 149 11.97 5.89 -14.89
C ARG A 149 10.93 6.86 -15.42
N TYR A 150 10.52 7.79 -14.57
CA TYR A 150 9.62 8.89 -14.87
C TYR A 150 10.44 10.13 -15.20
N ILE A 151 10.25 10.68 -16.39
CA ILE A 151 10.79 11.97 -16.79
C ILE A 151 9.65 12.97 -16.77
N ILE A 152 9.78 14.03 -15.99
CA ILE A 152 8.83 15.13 -15.92
C ILE A 152 9.39 16.24 -16.81
N PRO A 153 8.80 16.52 -17.99
CA PRO A 153 9.30 17.57 -18.88
C PRO A 153 9.21 18.96 -18.24
N SER A 154 10.14 19.86 -18.57
CA SER A 154 10.09 21.25 -18.09
C SER A 154 8.83 21.99 -18.53
N SER A 155 8.24 21.60 -19.67
CA SER A 155 6.96 22.14 -20.16
C SER A 155 5.78 21.88 -19.20
N THR A 156 5.87 20.86 -18.35
CA THR A 156 4.87 20.55 -17.32
C THR A 156 4.75 21.68 -16.29
N ARG A 157 5.83 22.45 -16.06
CA ARG A 157 5.90 23.52 -15.07
C ARG A 157 4.78 24.54 -15.25
N SER A 158 4.55 25.01 -16.47
CA SER A 158 3.54 26.06 -16.74
C SER A 158 2.12 25.57 -16.43
N LEU A 159 1.84 24.29 -16.66
CA LEU A 159 0.55 23.69 -16.34
C LEU A 159 0.36 23.58 -14.82
N LEU A 160 1.37 23.07 -14.10
CA LEU A 160 1.33 22.96 -12.63
C LEU A 160 1.23 24.32 -11.94
N ALA A 161 1.96 25.32 -12.44
CA ALA A 161 1.92 26.69 -11.94
C ALA A 161 0.52 27.30 -12.09
N ARG A 162 -0.11 27.14 -13.25
CA ARG A 162 -1.48 27.59 -13.49
C ARG A 162 -2.46 26.96 -12.50
N TRP A 163 -2.38 25.64 -12.28
CA TRP A 163 -3.23 24.99 -11.28
C TRP A 163 -2.97 25.49 -9.86
N ASN A 164 -1.73 25.79 -9.49
CA ASN A 164 -1.45 26.38 -8.17
C ASN A 164 -2.05 27.78 -8.01
N GLN A 165 -2.13 28.56 -9.09
CA GLN A 165 -2.71 29.88 -9.07
C GLN A 165 -4.24 29.85 -9.06
N ASP A 166 -4.85 29.00 -9.88
CA ASP A 166 -6.28 29.11 -10.21
C ASP A 166 -7.17 28.16 -9.39
N LEU A 167 -6.59 27.11 -8.80
CA LEU A 167 -7.34 26.03 -8.14
C LEU A 167 -7.04 25.98 -6.64
N ASN A 168 -8.03 25.52 -5.86
CA ASN A 168 -7.81 25.14 -4.46
C ASN A 168 -7.10 23.78 -4.34
N GLU A 169 -6.68 23.41 -3.13
CA GLU A 169 -5.88 22.20 -2.89
C GLU A 169 -6.52 20.90 -3.42
N ARG A 170 -7.81 20.71 -3.17
CA ARG A 170 -8.55 19.54 -3.63
C ARG A 170 -8.69 19.52 -5.16
N GLN A 171 -9.00 20.66 -5.75
CA GLN A 171 -9.09 20.81 -7.21
C GLN A 171 -7.73 20.58 -7.90
N ARG A 172 -6.61 20.97 -7.28
CA ARG A 172 -5.25 20.68 -7.78
C ARG A 172 -5.01 19.18 -7.83
N TYR A 173 -5.40 18.45 -6.78
CA TYR A 173 -5.32 16.98 -6.77
C TYR A 173 -6.10 16.39 -7.95
N ASP A 174 -7.37 16.78 -8.11
CA ASP A 174 -8.23 16.25 -9.18
C ASP A 174 -7.71 16.58 -10.56
N ALA A 175 -7.25 17.82 -10.78
CA ALA A 175 -6.69 18.23 -12.06
C ALA A 175 -5.46 17.39 -12.43
N VAL A 176 -4.57 17.15 -11.47
CA VAL A 176 -3.39 16.31 -11.68
C VAL A 176 -3.77 14.86 -11.90
N MET A 177 -4.69 14.28 -11.13
CA MET A 177 -5.08 12.87 -11.26
C MET A 177 -5.81 12.58 -12.58
N ASN A 178 -6.64 13.51 -13.05
CA ASN A 178 -7.45 13.33 -14.26
C ASN A 178 -6.76 13.75 -15.57
N ALA A 179 -5.63 14.47 -15.50
CA ALA A 179 -4.89 14.85 -16.70
C ALA A 179 -4.37 13.63 -17.49
N GLN A 180 -4.09 13.80 -18.78
CA GLN A 180 -3.45 12.74 -19.56
C GLN A 180 -2.02 12.54 -19.03
N ALA A 181 -1.62 11.30 -18.71
CA ALA A 181 -0.29 11.04 -18.14
C ALA A 181 0.85 11.64 -19.00
N ARG A 182 0.73 11.53 -20.34
CA ARG A 182 1.69 12.09 -21.31
C ARG A 182 1.85 13.62 -21.25
N SER A 183 0.91 14.35 -20.66
CA SER A 183 1.05 15.80 -20.45
C SER A 183 1.78 16.15 -19.16
N LEU A 184 2.09 15.16 -18.31
CA LEU A 184 2.76 15.34 -17.03
C LEU A 184 4.13 14.65 -17.00
N PHE A 185 4.23 13.43 -17.52
CA PHE A 185 5.46 12.65 -17.51
C PHE A 185 5.51 11.60 -18.61
N ASN A 186 6.73 11.20 -18.95
CA ASN A 186 7.03 10.01 -19.74
C ASN A 186 7.56 8.92 -18.80
N VAL A 187 7.12 7.68 -18.98
CA VAL A 187 7.57 6.54 -18.18
C VAL A 187 8.21 5.48 -19.07
N THR A 188 9.38 4.99 -18.68
CA THR A 188 10.04 3.85 -19.30
C THR A 188 10.30 2.76 -18.26
N ALA A 189 10.09 1.50 -18.65
CA ALA A 189 10.39 0.35 -17.81
C ALA A 189 11.78 -0.22 -18.15
N LYS A 190 12.48 -0.71 -17.14
CA LYS A 190 13.67 -1.54 -17.29
C LYS A 190 13.45 -2.87 -16.53
N PRO A 191 13.76 -4.01 -17.16
CA PRO A 191 13.63 -5.32 -16.52
C PRO A 191 14.57 -5.45 -15.33
#